data_AF-A0A2W6VH75-F1
#
_entry.id   AF-A0A2W6VH75-F1
#
_cell.length_a   1.000
_cell.length_b   1.000
_cell.length_c   1.000
_cell.angle_alpha   90.00
_cell.angle_beta   90.00
_cell.angle_gamma   90.00
#
_symmetry.space_group_name_H-M   'P 1'
#
loop_
_entity.id
_entity.type
_entity.pdbx_description
1 polymer ?
#
loop_
_entity_poly.entity_id
_entity_poly.type
_entity_poly.pdbx_seq_one_letter_code
_entity_poly.pdbx_strand_id
1 'polypeptide(L)'
;MSDGSDGAVFGEDAARLGRDLLAQGIASDVETVRERLSVLWTDLAIDIWLTSANARLDGARPIDVLALDGLEPVIEAIEIEVAGGSR
;
A
#
# COMPACT_ATOMS: atom_id res chain seq x y z
N MET A 1 10.06 13.12 46.49
CA MET A 1 10.52 12.39 45.30
C MET A 1 9.34 12.36 44.35
N SER A 2 9.28 13.29 43.40
CA SER A 2 8.28 13.23 42.33
C SER A 2 8.82 12.32 41.24
N ASP A 3 8.07 11.28 40.95
CA ASP A 3 8.36 10.27 39.95
C ASP A 3 8.16 10.85 38.54
N GLY A 4 9.20 10.78 37.72
CA GLY A 4 9.27 11.35 36.37
C GLY A 4 8.67 10.44 35.31
N SER A 5 7.47 9.88 35.55
CA SER A 5 6.85 8.90 34.64
C SER A 5 5.92 9.49 33.56
N ASP A 6 5.67 10.81 33.56
CA ASP A 6 4.66 11.41 32.67
C ASP A 6 5.16 11.65 31.23
N GLY A 7 6.46 11.51 30.96
CA GLY A 7 7.05 11.74 29.64
C GLY A 7 7.00 10.54 28.68
N ALA A 8 6.83 9.31 29.20
CA ALA A 8 6.87 8.09 28.38
C ALA A 8 5.52 7.77 27.71
N VAL A 9 4.40 8.11 28.36
CA VAL A 9 3.04 7.76 27.92
C VAL A 9 2.64 8.51 26.64
N PHE A 10 2.96 9.81 26.53
CA PHE A 10 2.68 10.59 25.32
C PHE A 10 3.50 10.15 24.10
N GLY A 11 4.72 9.64 24.31
CA GLY A 11 5.57 9.13 23.22
C GLY A 11 5.07 7.81 22.64
N GLU A 12 4.60 6.91 23.50
CA GLU A 12 4.03 5.63 23.07
C GLU A 12 2.72 5.81 22.30
N ASP A 13 1.82 6.68 22.79
CA ASP A 13 0.57 6.99 22.12
C ASP A 13 0.78 7.69 20.76
N ALA A 14 1.71 8.64 20.69
CA ALA A 14 2.04 9.30 19.44
C ALA A 14 2.64 8.31 18.41
N ALA A 15 3.52 7.41 18.85
CA ALA A 15 4.09 6.38 17.97
C ALA A 15 3.03 5.39 17.49
N ARG A 16 2.07 5.03 18.35
CA ARG A 16 0.92 4.19 17.96
C ARG A 16 0.06 4.89 16.92
N LEU A 17 -0.35 6.14 17.17
CA LEU A 17 -1.15 6.92 16.22
C LEU A 17 -0.44 7.07 14.87
N GLY A 18 0.86 7.32 14.86
CA GLY A 18 1.64 7.39 13.62
C GLY A 18 1.60 6.09 12.81
N ARG A 19 1.73 4.93 13.47
CA ARG A 19 1.60 3.61 12.81
C ARG A 19 0.18 3.35 12.31
N ASP A 20 -0.82 3.72 13.10
CA ASP A 20 -2.24 3.54 12.75
C ASP A 20 -2.60 4.38 11.51
N LEU A 21 -2.14 5.63 11.44
CA LEU A 21 -2.36 6.51 10.29
C LEU A 21 -1.63 5.99 9.04
N LEU A 22 -0.40 5.50 9.18
CA LEU A 22 0.33 4.88 8.08
C LEU A 22 -0.40 3.64 7.55
N ALA A 23 -0.86 2.76 8.45
CA ALA A 23 -1.61 1.57 8.07
C ALA A 23 -2.93 1.92 7.37
N GLN A 24 -3.63 2.96 7.83
CA GLN A 24 -4.84 3.47 7.17
C GLN A 24 -4.54 4.02 5.76
N GLY A 25 -3.44 4.75 5.60
CA GLY A 25 -3.01 5.25 4.29
C GLY A 25 -2.75 4.11 3.32
N ILE A 26 -1.95 3.12 3.73
CA ILE A 26 -1.64 1.94 2.90
C ILE A 26 -2.93 1.16 2.56
N ALA A 27 -3.84 0.99 3.52
CA ALA A 27 -5.11 0.31 3.26
C ALA A 27 -5.98 1.07 2.23
N SER A 28 -6.02 2.40 2.30
CA SER A 28 -6.71 3.25 1.33
C SER A 28 -6.09 3.15 -0.07
N ASP A 29 -4.77 3.10 -0.15
CA ASP A 29 -4.06 2.97 -1.42
C ASP A 29 -4.28 1.59 -2.05
N VAL A 30 -4.27 0.52 -1.24
CA VAL A 30 -4.62 -0.84 -1.69
C VAL A 30 -6.05 -0.87 -2.23
N GLU A 31 -7.01 -0.25 -1.55
CA GLU A 31 -8.40 -0.20 -2.02
C GLU A 31 -8.52 0.54 -3.36
N THR A 32 -7.81 1.67 -3.50
CA THR A 32 -7.77 2.42 -4.77
C THR A 32 -7.26 1.56 -5.93
N VAL A 33 -6.22 0.75 -5.68
CA VAL A 33 -5.70 -0.21 -6.68
C VAL A 33 -6.71 -1.30 -7.00
N ARG A 34 -7.38 -1.87 -5.98
CA ARG A 34 -8.42 -2.89 -6.16
C ARG A 34 -9.58 -2.37 -6.99
N GLU A 35 -10.13 -1.20 -6.65
CA GLU A 35 -11.20 -0.56 -7.39
C GLU A 35 -10.85 -0.42 -8.88
N ARG A 36 -9.64 0.05 -9.19
CA ARG A 36 -9.20 0.23 -10.58
C ARG A 36 -9.06 -1.10 -11.34
N LEU A 37 -8.49 -2.13 -10.71
CA LEU A 37 -8.28 -3.43 -11.36
C LEU A 37 -9.56 -4.27 -11.44
N SER A 38 -10.51 -4.08 -10.51
CA SER A 38 -11.78 -4.82 -10.44
C SER A 38 -12.67 -4.65 -11.67
N VAL A 39 -12.42 -3.60 -12.47
CA VAL A 39 -13.09 -3.39 -13.75
C VAL A 39 -12.81 -4.52 -14.75
N LEU A 40 -11.63 -5.14 -14.66
CA LEU A 40 -11.16 -6.13 -15.63
C LEU A 40 -10.86 -7.49 -15.00
N TRP A 41 -10.46 -7.52 -13.73
CA TRP A 41 -9.91 -8.70 -13.08
C TRP A 41 -10.76 -9.16 -11.90
N THR A 42 -10.70 -10.46 -11.61
CA THR A 42 -11.31 -11.04 -10.40
C THR A 42 -10.49 -10.69 -9.16
N ASP A 43 -11.11 -10.68 -7.98
CA ASP A 43 -10.43 -10.44 -6.70
C ASP A 43 -9.20 -11.32 -6.49
N LEU A 44 -9.28 -12.61 -6.85
CA LEU A 44 -8.16 -13.54 -6.76
C LEU A 44 -6.98 -13.13 -7.67
N ALA A 45 -7.27 -12.66 -8.88
CA ALA A 45 -6.22 -12.19 -9.80
C ALA A 45 -5.58 -10.90 -9.28
N ILE A 46 -6.36 -10.02 -8.66
CA ILE A 46 -5.88 -8.79 -8.03
C ILE A 46 -4.99 -9.13 -6.83
N ASP A 47 -5.41 -10.08 -5.98
CA ASP A 47 -4.62 -10.55 -4.84
C ASP A 47 -3.28 -11.13 -5.26
N ILE A 48 -3.28 -11.97 -6.30
CA ILE A 48 -2.06 -12.54 -6.87
C ILE A 48 -1.17 -11.42 -7.41
N TRP A 49 -1.71 -10.47 -8.17
CA TRP A 49 -0.94 -9.38 -8.74
C TRP A 49 -0.31 -8.49 -7.66
N LEU A 50 -1.09 -8.10 -6.63
CA LEU A 50 -0.62 -7.27 -5.52
C LEU A 50 0.51 -7.91 -4.71
N THR A 51 0.54 -9.25 -4.65
CA THR A 51 1.47 -10.01 -3.80
C THR A 51 2.57 -10.73 -4.58
N SER A 52 2.57 -10.64 -5.90
CA SER A 52 3.60 -11.24 -6.77
C SER A 52 4.62 -10.22 -7.24
N ALA A 53 5.82 -10.70 -7.58
CA ALA A 53 6.84 -9.88 -8.22
C ALA A 53 6.30 -9.28 -9.53
N ASN A 54 6.44 -7.97 -9.71
CA ASN A 54 5.92 -7.26 -10.86
C ASN A 54 7.05 -6.65 -11.71
N ALA A 55 7.13 -7.04 -12.97
CA ALA A 55 8.20 -6.60 -13.87
C ALA A 55 8.17 -5.08 -14.20
N ARG A 56 7.03 -4.40 -13.98
CA ARG A 56 6.91 -2.94 -14.12
C ARG A 56 7.37 -2.16 -12.91
N LEU A 57 7.55 -2.86 -11.79
CA LEU A 57 8.02 -2.33 -10.52
C LEU A 57 9.40 -2.92 -10.17
N ASP A 58 10.24 -3.16 -11.18
CA ASP A 58 11.58 -3.73 -11.03
C ASP A 58 11.62 -5.07 -10.26
N GLY A 59 10.54 -5.85 -10.34
CA GLY A 59 10.39 -7.12 -9.64
C GLY A 59 9.86 -7.02 -8.20
N ALA A 60 9.62 -5.81 -7.69
CA ALA A 60 8.96 -5.60 -6.40
C ALA A 60 7.50 -6.07 -6.45
N ARG A 61 6.96 -6.41 -5.27
CA ARG A 61 5.52 -6.68 -5.12
C ARG A 61 4.80 -5.33 -5.03
N PRO A 62 3.68 -5.12 -5.73
CA PRO A 62 2.93 -3.86 -5.64
C PRO A 62 2.59 -3.46 -4.21
N ILE A 63 2.24 -4.40 -3.33
CA ILE A 63 1.95 -4.10 -1.92
C ILE A 63 3.15 -3.52 -1.16
N ASP A 64 4.38 -3.91 -1.52
CA ASP A 64 5.59 -3.36 -0.90
C ASP A 64 5.85 -1.94 -1.42
N VAL A 65 5.61 -1.71 -2.71
CA VAL A 65 5.75 -0.37 -3.32
C VAL A 65 4.73 0.60 -2.71
N LEU A 66 3.47 0.19 -2.50
CA LEU A 66 2.47 1.01 -1.81
C LEU A 66 2.93 1.41 -0.39
N ALA A 67 3.62 0.51 0.31
CA ALA A 67 4.10 0.76 1.67
C ALA A 67 5.34 1.67 1.73
N LEU A 68 6.17 1.69 0.68
CA LEU A 68 7.48 2.35 0.69
C LEU A 68 7.52 3.62 -0.17
N ASP A 69 6.91 3.57 -1.35
CA ASP A 69 7.00 4.59 -2.40
C ASP A 69 5.63 5.22 -2.71
N GLY A 70 4.55 4.62 -2.20
CA GLY A 70 3.17 5.11 -2.34
C GLY A 70 2.49 4.67 -3.62
N LEU A 71 1.37 5.34 -3.93
CA LEU A 71 0.41 4.89 -4.94
C LEU A 71 0.86 5.12 -6.40
N GLU A 72 1.58 6.21 -6.66
CA GLU A 72 1.86 6.69 -8.03
C GLU A 72 2.55 5.65 -8.94
N PRO A 73 3.67 5.00 -8.52
CA PRO A 73 4.32 3.99 -9.37
C PRO A 73 3.43 2.78 -9.68
N VAL A 74 2.54 2.44 -8.76
CA VAL A 74 1.61 1.31 -8.91
C VAL A 74 0.51 1.64 -9.90
N ILE A 75 0.01 2.87 -9.90
CA ILE A 75 -0.97 3.34 -10.90
C ILE A 75 -0.35 3.34 -12.31
N GLU A 76 0.88 3.82 -12.46
CA GLU A 76 1.60 3.78 -13.74
C GLU A 76 1.75 2.33 -14.25
N ALA A 77 2.12 1.40 -13.36
CA ALA A 77 2.21 -0.02 -13.72
C ALA A 77 0.87 -0.59 -14.20
N ILE A 78 -0.25 -0.22 -13.55
CA ILE A 78 -1.60 -0.63 -13.96
C ILE A 78 -1.95 -0.06 -15.34
N GLU A 79 -1.67 1.22 -15.59
CA GLU A 79 -1.96 1.86 -16.87
C GLU A 79 -1.24 1.16 -18.03
N ILE A 80 0.02 0.77 -17.81
CA ILE A 80 0.78 0.06 -18.84
C ILE A 80 0.27 -1.38 -19.03
N GLU A 81 -0.07 -2.08 -17.95
CA GLU A 81 -0.60 -3.44 -18.01
C GLU A 81 -1.93 -3.49 -18.77
N VAL A 82 -2.84 -2.56 -18.47
CA VAL A 82 -4.15 -2.43 -19.12
C VAL A 82 -4.00 -1.98 -20.58
N ALA A 83 -3.10 -1.04 -20.88
CA ALA A 83 -2.82 -0.63 -22.26
C ALA A 83 -2.16 -1.76 -23.09
N GLY A 84 -1.35 -2.62 -22.45
CA GLY A 84 -0.68 -3.75 -23.08
C GLY A 84 -1.56 -4.99 -23.30
N GLY A 85 -2.63 -5.13 -22.51
CA GLY A 85 -3.60 -6.24 -22.60
C GLY A 85 -4.65 -6.11 -23.71
N SER A 86 -4.72 -4.98 -24.40
CA SER A 86 -5.59 -4.79 -25.57
C SER A 86 -4.90 -5.36 -26.82
N ARG A 87 -4.93 -6.68 -26.97
CA ARG A 87 -4.51 -7.41 -28.18
C ARG A 87 -5.45 -8.57 -28.47
#